data_AF-A0A7K1KKM8-F1
#
_entry.id   AF-A0A7K1KKM8-F1
#
_cell.length_a   1.000
_cell.length_b   1.000
_cell.length_c   1.000
_cell.angle_alpha   90.00
_cell.angle_beta   90.00
_cell.angle_gamma   90.00
#
_symmetry.space_group_name_H-M   'P 1'
#
loop_
_entity.id
_entity.type
_entity.pdbx_description
1 polymer ?
#
loop_
_entity_poly.entity_id
_entity_poly.type
_entity_poly.pdbx_seq_one_letter_code
_entity_poly.pdbx_strand_id
1 'polypeptide(L)'
;MSELVLALLVSGMVGVATADAFVQSWTGVLRSAAAIVLRLRGRIDGRALLSRIATALPLAMLFALAMFLFFALYSHAGLGQTEGEQFAFFLGVVPRTILFLTGASRLIETMFDPAD
;
A
#
# COMPACT_ATOMS: atom_id res chain seq x y z
N MET A 1 -28.48 13.37 -6.25
CA MET A 1 -27.24 12.85 -6.90
C MET A 1 -27.63 11.62 -7.69
N SER A 2 -27.27 11.50 -8.97
CA SER A 2 -27.62 10.31 -9.76
C SER A 2 -26.79 9.11 -9.34
N GLU A 3 -27.33 7.90 -9.49
CA GLU A 3 -26.64 6.64 -9.17
C GLU A 3 -25.29 6.51 -9.89
N LEU A 4 -25.22 7.01 -11.14
CA LEU A 4 -23.98 7.09 -11.91
C LEU A 4 -22.91 7.94 -11.21
N VAL A 5 -23.27 9.13 -10.73
CA VAL A 5 -22.31 10.02 -10.05
C VAL A 5 -21.81 9.38 -8.75
N LEU A 6 -22.71 8.72 -8.01
CA LEU A 6 -22.32 7.99 -6.81
C LEU A 6 -21.35 6.83 -7.13
N ALA A 7 -21.62 6.05 -8.17
CA ALA A 7 -20.75 4.96 -8.61
C ALA A 7 -19.35 5.45 -8.97
N LEU A 8 -19.24 6.52 -9.77
CA LEU A 8 -17.95 7.11 -10.15
C LEU A 8 -17.16 7.62 -8.93
N LEU A 9 -17.83 8.27 -7.97
CA LEU A 9 -17.19 8.75 -6.75
C LEU A 9 -16.68 7.58 -5.90
N VAL A 10 -17.50 6.54 -5.73
CA VAL A 10 -17.11 5.33 -4.99
C VAL A 10 -15.92 4.65 -5.67
N SER A 11 -15.95 4.48 -7.00
CA SER A 11 -14.84 3.92 -7.76
C SER A 11 -13.54 4.70 -7.57
N GLY A 12 -13.60 6.04 -7.61
CA GLY A 12 -12.45 6.89 -7.33
C GLY A 12 -11.92 6.74 -5.91
N MET A 13 -12.80 6.72 -4.91
CA MET A 13 -12.43 6.51 -3.51
C MET A 13 -11.81 5.14 -3.26
N VAL A 14 -12.38 4.08 -3.86
CA VAL A 14 -11.82 2.72 -3.80
C VAL A 14 -10.45 2.67 -4.47
N GLY A 15 -10.26 3.39 -5.59
CA GLY A 15 -8.95 3.55 -6.22
C GLY A 15 -7.91 4.16 -5.28
N VAL A 16 -8.25 5.28 -4.62
CA VAL A 16 -7.37 5.92 -3.63
C VAL A 16 -7.06 4.97 -2.47
N ALA A 17 -8.07 4.35 -1.88
CA ALA A 17 -7.92 3.45 -0.74
C ALA A 17 -7.06 2.22 -1.09
N THR A 18 -7.24 1.67 -2.29
CA THR A 18 -6.46 0.55 -2.82
C THR A 18 -4.99 0.95 -3.01
N ALA A 19 -4.72 2.13 -3.58
CA ALA A 19 -3.36 2.62 -3.76
C ALA A 19 -2.65 2.86 -2.42
N ASP A 20 -3.33 3.48 -1.46
CA ASP A 20 -2.76 3.69 -0.11
C ASP A 20 -2.50 2.36 0.60
N ALA A 21 -3.43 1.41 0.54
CA ALA A 21 -3.25 0.07 1.12
C ALA A 21 -2.10 -0.70 0.44
N PHE A 22 -1.98 -0.64 -0.89
CA PHE A 22 -0.87 -1.21 -1.63
C PHE A 22 0.47 -0.61 -1.18
N VAL A 23 0.57 0.73 -1.13
CA VAL A 23 1.79 1.43 -0.73
C VAL A 23 2.24 1.02 0.67
N GLN A 24 1.32 0.96 1.63
CA GLN A 24 1.65 0.57 3.00
C GLN A 24 2.04 -0.90 3.11
N SER A 25 1.33 -1.77 2.41
CA SER A 25 1.64 -3.20 2.32
C SER A 25 3.05 -3.42 1.75
N TRP A 26 3.31 -2.83 0.58
CA TRP A 26 4.59 -2.94 -0.11
C TRP A 26 5.74 -2.36 0.71
N THR A 27 5.53 -1.21 1.35
CA THR A 27 6.52 -0.58 2.23
C THR A 27 6.88 -1.47 3.41
N GLY A 28 5.90 -2.15 4.03
CA GLY A 28 6.17 -3.09 5.12
C GLY A 28 6.95 -4.33 4.68
N VAL A 29 6.72 -4.83 3.45
CA VAL A 29 7.53 -5.89 2.84
C VAL A 29 8.96 -5.42 2.61
N LEU A 30 9.14 -4.23 2.01
CA LEU A 30 10.46 -3.67 1.75
C LEU A 30 11.26 -3.40 3.04
N ARG A 31 10.62 -2.87 4.09
CA ARG A 31 11.22 -2.69 5.42
C ARG A 31 11.71 -4.01 6.01
N SER A 32 10.90 -5.06 5.88
CA SER A 32 11.27 -6.40 6.34
C SER A 32 12.50 -6.93 5.58
N ALA A 33 12.52 -6.76 4.26
CA ALA A 33 13.66 -7.12 3.42
C ALA A 33 14.92 -6.31 3.77
N ALA A 34 14.80 -5.01 3.98
CA ALA A 34 15.90 -4.13 4.37
C ALA A 34 16.49 -4.53 5.74
N ALA A 35 15.65 -4.85 6.72
CA ALA A 35 16.09 -5.34 8.03
C ALA A 35 16.91 -6.64 7.91
N ILE A 36 16.49 -7.58 7.05
CA ILE A 36 17.25 -8.81 6.77
C ILE A 36 18.62 -8.46 6.19
N VAL A 37 18.68 -7.57 5.19
CA VAL A 37 19.95 -7.14 4.59
C VAL A 37 20.86 -6.46 5.62
N LEU A 38 20.33 -5.61 6.49
CA LEU A 38 21.10 -4.96 7.57
C LEU A 38 21.66 -5.99 8.55
N ARG A 39 20.89 -7.03 8.90
CA ARG A 39 21.36 -8.13 9.75
C ARG A 39 22.48 -8.93 9.09
N LEU A 40 22.35 -9.23 7.80
CA LEU A 40 23.38 -9.93 7.01
C LEU A 40 24.67 -9.11 6.89
N ARG A 41 24.56 -7.78 6.86
CA ARG A 41 25.70 -6.85 6.88
C ARG A 41 26.26 -6.59 8.29
N GLY A 42 25.71 -7.24 9.33
CA GLY A 42 26.14 -7.04 10.72
C GLY A 42 25.88 -5.64 11.27
N ARG A 43 24.94 -4.89 10.70
CA ARG A 43 24.62 -3.51 11.11
C ARG A 43 23.58 -3.43 12.23
N ILE A 44 22.79 -4.49 12.40
CA ILE A 44 21.81 -4.64 13.49
C ILE A 44 21.92 -6.05 14.10
N ASP A 45 21.52 -6.19 15.36
CA ASP A 45 21.48 -7.47 16.06
C ASP A 45 20.18 -8.27 15.78
N GLY A 46 20.09 -9.48 16.32
CA GLY A 46 18.91 -10.33 16.12
C GLY A 46 17.65 -9.79 16.78
N ARG A 47 17.78 -9.04 17.89
CA ARG A 47 16.64 -8.46 18.61
C ARG A 47 16.04 -7.29 17.82
N ALA A 48 16.89 -6.42 17.28
CA ALA A 48 16.49 -5.34 16.39
C ALA A 48 15.83 -5.87 15.11
N LEU A 49 16.39 -6.93 14.50
CA LEU A 49 15.77 -7.60 13.36
C LEU A 49 14.35 -8.07 13.68
N LEU A 50 14.19 -8.83 14.77
CA LEU A 50 12.88 -9.38 15.15
C LEU A 50 11.88 -8.26 15.43
N SER A 51 12.30 -7.20 16.12
CA SER A 51 11.45 -6.03 16.39
C SER A 51 10.97 -5.38 15.08
N ARG A 52 11.88 -5.11 14.14
CA ARG A 52 11.54 -4.48 12.86
C ARG A 52 10.58 -5.34 12.03
N ILE A 53 10.83 -6.65 11.93
CA ILE A 53 9.94 -7.57 11.21
C ILE A 53 8.59 -7.71 11.91
N ALA A 54 8.57 -7.86 13.23
CA ALA A 54 7.35 -8.03 14.01
C ALA A 54 6.44 -6.79 13.95
N THR A 55 6.98 -5.60 13.70
CA THR A 55 6.17 -4.40 13.46
C THR A 55 5.78 -4.27 11.98
N ALA A 56 6.71 -4.46 11.05
CA ALA A 56 6.47 -4.21 9.63
C ALA A 56 5.56 -5.26 8.97
N LEU A 57 5.76 -6.54 9.27
CA LEU A 57 5.09 -7.63 8.58
C LEU A 57 3.59 -7.73 8.91
N PRO A 58 3.14 -7.64 10.18
CA PRO A 58 1.71 -7.66 10.48
C PRO A 58 0.97 -6.46 9.88
N LEU A 59 1.59 -5.28 9.89
CA LEU A 59 1.03 -4.10 9.25
C LEU A 59 0.90 -4.33 7.73
N ALA A 60 1.93 -4.90 7.09
CA ALA A 60 1.89 -5.21 5.67
C ALA A 60 0.75 -6.18 5.33
N MET A 61 0.60 -7.24 6.13
CA MET A 61 -0.49 -8.21 5.97
C MET A 61 -1.87 -7.59 6.17
N LEU A 62 -2.02 -6.72 7.17
CA LEU A 62 -3.26 -5.99 7.42
C LEU A 62 -3.67 -5.13 6.22
N PHE A 63 -2.72 -4.39 5.64
CA PHE A 63 -2.99 -3.58 4.47
C PHE A 63 -3.21 -4.40 3.19
N ALA A 64 -2.51 -5.53 3.02
CA ALA A 64 -2.79 -6.46 1.94
C ALA A 64 -4.22 -7.03 2.05
N LEU A 65 -4.65 -7.39 3.25
CA LEU A 65 -6.01 -7.85 3.52
C LEU A 65 -7.02 -6.73 3.26
N ALA A 66 -6.77 -5.51 3.72
CA ALA A 66 -7.65 -4.36 3.47
C ALA A 66 -7.82 -4.11 1.97
N MET A 67 -6.73 -4.15 1.20
CA MET A 67 -6.75 -4.04 -0.26
C MET A 67 -7.63 -5.12 -0.90
N PHE A 68 -7.48 -6.37 -0.47
CA PHE A 68 -8.32 -7.48 -0.95
C PHE A 68 -9.80 -7.25 -0.61
N LEU A 69 -10.10 -6.80 0.61
CA LEU A 69 -11.47 -6.51 1.05
C LEU A 69 -12.09 -5.35 0.26
N PHE A 70 -11.33 -4.30 -0.05
CA PHE A 70 -11.83 -3.20 -0.89
C PHE A 70 -12.25 -3.71 -2.27
N PHE A 71 -11.42 -4.53 -2.92
CA PHE A 71 -11.78 -5.14 -4.20
C PHE A 71 -12.97 -6.10 -4.10
N ALA A 72 -13.00 -6.94 -3.07
CA ALA A 72 -14.08 -7.90 -2.87
C ALA A 72 -15.43 -7.20 -2.66
N LEU A 73 -15.46 -6.17 -1.80
CA LEU A 73 -16.68 -5.37 -1.55
C LEU A 73 -17.08 -4.56 -2.78
N TYR A 74 -16.12 -3.95 -3.47
CA TYR A 74 -16.37 -3.18 -4.68
C TYR A 74 -16.97 -4.05 -5.80
N SER A 75 -16.41 -5.24 -6.02
CA SER A 75 -16.94 -6.21 -6.99
C SER A 75 -18.29 -6.78 -6.56
N HIS A 76 -18.47 -7.09 -5.28
CA HIS A 76 -19.75 -7.59 -4.77
C HIS A 76 -20.88 -6.56 -4.88
N ALA A 77 -20.57 -5.28 -4.78
CA ALA A 77 -21.51 -4.19 -5.02
C ALA A 77 -21.87 -4.00 -6.52
N GLY A 78 -21.31 -4.80 -7.42
CA GLY A 78 -21.54 -4.71 -8.87
C GLY A 78 -20.84 -3.52 -9.53
N LEU A 79 -19.87 -2.89 -8.85
CA LEU A 79 -19.13 -1.73 -9.35
C LEU A 79 -17.85 -2.17 -10.08
N GLY A 80 -17.34 -1.31 -10.96
CA GLY A 80 -16.13 -1.55 -11.76
C GLY A 80 -16.37 -2.27 -13.08
N GLN A 81 -17.65 -2.38 -13.48
CA GLN A 81 -18.06 -3.06 -14.71
C GLN A 81 -18.02 -2.12 -15.91
N THR A 82 -18.13 -0.81 -15.68
CA THR A 82 -18.18 0.18 -16.76
C THR A 82 -16.83 0.87 -16.97
N GLU A 83 -16.60 1.34 -18.21
CA GLU A 83 -15.39 2.11 -18.55
C GLU A 83 -15.23 3.36 -17.68
N GLY A 84 -16.35 4.04 -17.36
CA GLY A 84 -16.35 5.23 -16.51
C GLY A 84 -15.88 4.94 -15.09
N GLU A 85 -16.36 3.85 -14.48
CA GLU A 85 -15.93 3.41 -13.15
C GLU A 85 -14.46 2.99 -13.12
N GLN A 86 -13.99 2.29 -14.15
CA GLN A 86 -12.58 1.90 -14.28
C GLN A 86 -11.68 3.12 -14.45
N PHE A 87 -12.11 4.11 -15.24
CA PHE A 87 -11.40 5.38 -15.39
C PHE A 87 -11.38 6.17 -14.08
N ALA A 88 -12.49 6.25 -13.35
CA ALA A 88 -12.55 6.91 -12.05
C ALA A 88 -11.65 6.22 -11.01
N PHE A 89 -11.65 4.88 -10.97
CA PHE A 89 -10.73 4.09 -10.15
C PHE A 89 -9.27 4.39 -10.51
N PHE A 90 -8.93 4.40 -11.80
CA PHE A 90 -7.60 4.73 -12.29
C PHE A 90 -7.15 6.15 -11.87
N LEU A 91 -8.05 7.14 -11.98
CA LEU A 91 -7.80 8.50 -11.51
C LEU A 91 -7.58 8.58 -10.00
N GLY A 92 -8.17 7.68 -9.20
CA GLY A 92 -7.86 7.55 -7.78
C GLY A 92 -6.48 6.98 -7.52
N VAL A 93 -6.09 5.93 -8.27
CA VAL A 93 -4.84 5.19 -8.06
C VAL A 93 -3.61 5.97 -8.51
N VAL A 94 -3.64 6.56 -9.70
CA VAL A 94 -2.44 7.10 -10.36
C VAL A 94 -1.80 8.26 -9.60
N PRO A 95 -2.53 9.33 -9.24
CA PRO A 95 -1.93 10.44 -8.52
C PRO A 95 -1.30 9.99 -7.22
N ARG A 96 -1.93 9.01 -6.56
CA ARG A 96 -1.46 8.52 -5.28
C ARG A 96 -0.18 7.68 -5.40
N THR A 97 -0.11 6.87 -6.44
CA THR A 97 1.09 6.13 -6.81
C THR A 97 2.24 7.07 -7.19
N ILE A 98 1.97 8.13 -7.96
CA ILE A 98 2.97 9.15 -8.31
C ILE A 98 3.53 9.81 -7.05
N LEU A 99 2.67 10.24 -6.12
CA LEU A 99 3.11 10.83 -4.86
C LEU A 99 4.03 9.89 -4.08
N PHE A 100 3.70 8.60 -4.01
CA PHE A 100 4.59 7.61 -3.40
C PHE A 100 5.95 7.52 -4.13
N LEU A 101 5.96 7.42 -5.46
CA LEU A 101 7.18 7.31 -6.25
C LEU A 101 8.10 8.53 -6.08
N THR A 102 7.53 9.74 -5.97
CA THR A 102 8.34 10.94 -5.73
C THR A 102 9.08 10.92 -4.37
N GLY A 103 8.56 10.19 -3.39
CA GLY A 103 9.18 10.02 -2.06
C GLY A 103 10.02 8.76 -1.92
N ALA A 104 10.05 7.88 -2.93
CA ALA A 104 10.58 6.53 -2.81
C ALA A 104 12.07 6.49 -2.47
N SER A 105 12.90 7.40 -3.02
CA SER A 105 14.34 7.43 -2.72
C SER A 105 14.61 7.63 -1.23
N ARG A 106 14.00 8.67 -0.63
CA ARG A 106 14.15 8.96 0.80
C ARG A 106 13.61 7.82 1.65
N LEU A 107 12.48 7.24 1.26
CA LEU A 107 11.89 6.10 1.93
C LEU A 107 12.85 4.90 1.94
N ILE A 108 13.47 4.57 0.81
CA ILE A 108 14.46 3.49 0.71
C ILE A 108 15.68 3.80 1.58
N GLU A 109 16.20 5.02 1.53
CA GLU A 109 17.34 5.44 2.38
C GLU A 109 17.04 5.22 3.87
N THR A 110 15.84 5.61 4.33
CA THR A 110 15.44 5.41 5.73
C THR A 110 15.34 3.94 6.13
N MET A 111 14.90 3.05 5.22
CA MET A 111 14.81 1.61 5.51
C MET A 111 16.17 0.96 5.79
N PHE A 112 17.24 1.53 5.25
CA PHE A 112 18.62 1.07 5.45
C PHE A 112 19.36 1.82 6.56
N ASP A 113 18.68 2.68 7.32
CA ASP A 113 19.24 3.29 8.52
C ASP A 113 19.22 2.26 9.68
N PRO A 114 20.36 1.95 10.34
CA PRO A 114 20.40 1.10 11.52
C PRO A 114 19.69 1.68 12.76
N ALA A 115 19.36 2.97 12.76
CA ALA A 115 18.69 3.66 13.87
C ALA A 115 17.15 3.72 13.76
N ASP A 116 16.58 3.37 12.60
CA ASP A 116 15.11 3.24 12.37
C ASP A 116 14.43 2.20 13.29
#